data_AF-A0A924XN51-F1
#
_entry.id   AF-A0A924XN51-F1
#
_cell.length_a   1.000
_cell.length_b   1.000
_cell.length_c   1.000
_cell.angle_alpha   90.00
_cell.angle_beta   90.00
_cell.angle_gamma   90.00
#
_symmetry.space_group_name_H-M   'P 1'
#
loop_
_entity.id
_entity.type
_entity.pdbx_description
1 polymer ?
#
loop_
_entity_poly.entity_id
_entity_poly.type
_entity_poly.pdbx_seq_one_letter_code
_entity_poly.pdbx_strand_id
1 'polypeptide(L)'
;MTGIKLSRIAENPEACFAAFAASGMSIARVPNRRSETSCEIEDAVLLSSSIRVDPRGPTVTCRVAAAWALFERHALQPAARRHLGTEVAAVRHLGTYSCRNVNNASSGRRSQHATANAIDIAAFVLADGRDVRLARDWDGARPEAAFLRAVRDGACRWFRVVLSPDYNAAHADHFHFDMGRWSACR
;
A
#
# COMPACT_ATOMS: atom_id res chain seq x y z
N MET A 1 -3.71 6.76 -18.51
CA MET A 1 -4.77 5.79 -18.17
C MET A 1 -5.74 6.47 -17.21
N THR A 2 -7.05 6.38 -17.46
CA THR A 2 -8.10 6.93 -16.57
C THR A 2 -8.39 5.95 -15.41
N GLY A 3 -8.88 6.45 -14.28
CA GLY A 3 -9.13 5.63 -13.06
C GLY A 3 -10.07 4.43 -13.27
N ILE A 4 -11.01 4.52 -14.22
CA ILE A 4 -11.98 3.44 -14.55
C ILE A 4 -11.30 2.24 -15.22
N LYS A 5 -10.27 2.46 -16.06
CA LYS A 5 -9.51 1.35 -16.66
C LYS A 5 -8.70 0.59 -15.60
N LEU A 6 -8.40 1.26 -14.50
CA LEU A 6 -7.51 0.79 -13.47
C LEU A 6 -8.20 -0.04 -12.40
N SER A 7 -9.42 0.34 -12.00
CA SER A 7 -10.24 -0.51 -11.13
C SER A 7 -10.55 -1.86 -11.79
N ARG A 8 -10.77 -1.90 -13.11
CA ARG A 8 -11.01 -3.14 -13.86
C ARG A 8 -9.77 -4.03 -13.98
N ILE A 9 -8.59 -3.44 -14.12
CA ILE A 9 -7.29 -4.16 -14.15
C ILE A 9 -6.95 -4.68 -12.75
N ALA A 10 -7.16 -3.87 -11.72
CA ALA A 10 -7.06 -4.28 -10.34
C ALA A 10 -7.98 -5.48 -10.08
N GLU A 11 -9.22 -5.44 -10.57
CA GLU A 11 -10.23 -6.46 -10.29
C GLU A 11 -10.04 -7.80 -11.00
N ASN A 12 -9.26 -7.83 -12.08
CA ASN A 12 -8.96 -9.04 -12.86
C ASN A 12 -7.45 -9.36 -12.79
N PRO A 13 -7.05 -10.43 -12.07
CA PRO A 13 -5.65 -10.80 -11.93
C PRO A 13 -4.89 -11.00 -13.25
N GLU A 14 -5.50 -11.64 -14.25
CA GLU A 14 -4.87 -11.82 -15.56
C GLU A 14 -4.63 -10.48 -16.26
N ALA A 15 -5.61 -9.57 -16.19
CA ALA A 15 -5.47 -8.22 -16.73
C ALA A 15 -4.38 -7.43 -16.00
N CYS A 16 -4.24 -7.63 -14.68
CA CYS A 16 -3.16 -7.04 -13.89
C CYS A 16 -1.78 -7.51 -14.38
N PHE A 17 -1.58 -8.82 -14.51
CA PHE A 17 -0.33 -9.37 -15.02
C PHE A 17 -0.03 -8.93 -16.44
N ALA A 18 -1.03 -8.88 -17.32
CA ALA A 18 -0.90 -8.39 -18.69
C ALA A 18 -0.52 -6.90 -18.72
N ALA A 19 -1.08 -6.07 -17.83
CA ALA A 19 -0.74 -4.66 -17.73
C ALA A 19 0.72 -4.45 -17.30
N PHE A 20 1.21 -5.25 -16.34
CA PHE A 20 2.63 -5.22 -15.96
C PHE A 20 3.54 -5.63 -17.13
N ALA A 21 3.23 -6.73 -17.81
CA ALA A 21 3.97 -7.16 -19.00
C ALA A 21 4.02 -6.08 -20.10
N ALA A 22 2.88 -5.43 -20.38
CA ALA A 22 2.79 -4.35 -21.37
C ALA A 22 3.53 -3.07 -20.96
N SER A 23 3.70 -2.84 -19.66
CA SER A 23 4.43 -1.66 -19.14
C SER A 23 5.96 -1.81 -19.15
N GLY A 24 6.48 -3.01 -19.44
CA GLY A 24 7.90 -3.32 -19.33
C GLY A 24 8.41 -3.45 -17.89
N MET A 25 7.55 -3.31 -16.87
CA MET A 25 7.90 -3.56 -15.49
C MET A 25 7.90 -5.06 -15.20
N SER A 26 9.07 -5.60 -14.85
CA SER A 26 9.20 -6.98 -14.39
C SER A 26 8.62 -7.15 -12.99
N ILE A 27 7.80 -8.19 -12.82
CA ILE A 27 7.25 -8.61 -11.54
C ILE A 27 7.58 -10.09 -11.30
N ALA A 28 8.05 -10.42 -10.11
CA ALA A 28 8.31 -11.79 -9.73
C ALA A 28 7.04 -12.40 -9.14
N ARG A 29 6.44 -13.38 -9.83
CA ARG A 29 5.26 -14.09 -9.33
C ARG A 29 5.61 -14.95 -8.12
N VAL A 30 4.69 -14.98 -7.15
CA VAL A 30 4.74 -15.86 -5.99
C VAL A 30 3.80 -17.04 -6.24
N PRO A 31 4.22 -18.30 -6.01
CA PRO A 31 3.36 -19.47 -6.19
C PRO A 31 2.09 -19.39 -5.34
N ASN A 32 0.96 -19.78 -5.92
CA ASN A 32 -0.30 -19.84 -5.19
C ASN A 32 -0.21 -20.82 -4.03
N ARG A 33 -0.79 -20.46 -2.88
CA ARG A 33 -0.89 -21.29 -1.69
C ARG A 33 -2.34 -21.35 -1.26
N ARG A 34 -2.91 -22.55 -1.29
CA ARG A 34 -4.28 -22.80 -0.80
C ARG A 34 -4.34 -22.68 0.72
N SER A 35 -5.54 -22.41 1.23
CA SER A 35 -5.80 -22.35 2.66
C SER A 35 -7.22 -22.84 2.94
N GLU A 36 -7.39 -23.63 4.01
CA GLU A 36 -8.72 -24.00 4.53
C GLU A 36 -9.27 -22.96 5.51
N THR A 37 -8.44 -22.00 5.92
CA THR A 37 -8.77 -20.99 6.93
C THR A 37 -8.97 -19.59 6.36
N SER A 38 -9.13 -19.49 5.03
CA SER A 38 -9.24 -18.22 4.29
C SER A 38 -8.01 -17.31 4.44
N CYS A 39 -6.82 -17.90 4.31
CA CYS A 39 -5.52 -17.22 4.31
C CYS A 39 -4.67 -17.61 3.09
N GLU A 40 -5.34 -17.84 1.97
CA GLU A 40 -4.72 -18.18 0.70
C GLU A 40 -3.83 -17.05 0.17
N ILE A 41 -2.78 -17.43 -0.54
CA ILE A 41 -2.01 -16.51 -1.39
C ILE A 41 -2.33 -16.87 -2.82
N GLU A 42 -2.96 -15.95 -3.54
CA GLU A 42 -3.32 -16.13 -4.94
C GLU A 42 -2.93 -14.89 -5.73
N ASP A 43 -2.48 -15.11 -6.97
CA ASP A 43 -2.11 -14.06 -7.92
C ASP A 43 -1.15 -13.03 -7.34
N ALA A 44 -0.22 -13.50 -6.51
CA ALA A 44 0.68 -12.66 -5.76
C ALA A 44 2.02 -12.46 -6.47
N VAL A 45 2.68 -11.37 -6.10
CA VAL A 45 4.01 -10.99 -6.58
C VAL A 45 4.87 -10.55 -5.41
N LEU A 46 6.19 -10.62 -5.59
CA LEU A 46 7.10 -9.83 -4.78
C LEU A 46 7.02 -8.39 -5.28
N LEU A 47 6.66 -7.45 -4.40
CA LEU A 47 6.47 -6.06 -4.78
C LEU A 47 7.79 -5.47 -5.31
N SER A 48 7.75 -5.03 -6.57
CA SER A 48 8.81 -4.28 -7.24
C SER A 48 8.37 -2.82 -7.39
N SER A 49 9.29 -1.89 -7.18
CA SER A 49 9.02 -0.45 -7.06
C SER A 49 10.25 0.35 -7.47
N SER A 50 10.09 1.63 -7.84
CA SER A 50 11.24 2.49 -8.15
C SER A 50 11.97 2.97 -6.88
N ILE A 51 11.28 2.90 -5.74
CA ILE A 51 11.85 3.16 -4.41
C ILE A 51 12.07 1.85 -3.66
N ARG A 52 12.94 1.87 -2.64
CA ARG A 52 13.07 0.73 -1.75
C ARG A 52 11.80 0.57 -0.91
N VAL A 53 11.32 -0.66 -0.81
CA VAL A 53 10.26 -1.04 0.13
C VAL A 53 10.92 -1.93 1.16
N ASP A 54 11.08 -1.45 2.39
CA ASP A 54 11.80 -2.15 3.44
C ASP A 54 10.82 -2.62 4.54
N PRO A 55 10.89 -3.89 4.99
CA PRO A 55 11.71 -5.01 4.49
C PRO A 55 11.54 -5.34 2.99
N ARG A 56 12.60 -5.82 2.34
CA ARG A 56 12.63 -6.01 0.88
C ARG A 56 11.72 -7.14 0.39
N GLY A 57 11.12 -6.90 -0.78
CA GLY A 57 10.34 -7.89 -1.54
C GLY A 57 9.11 -8.42 -0.81
N PRO A 58 8.25 -7.56 -0.22
CA PRO A 58 7.05 -8.07 0.44
C PRO A 58 6.13 -8.73 -0.58
N THR A 59 5.50 -9.84 -0.18
CA THR A 59 4.48 -10.51 -0.98
C THR A 59 3.19 -9.71 -0.93
N VAL A 60 2.65 -9.36 -2.09
CA VAL A 60 1.34 -8.69 -2.22
C VAL A 60 0.57 -9.29 -3.39
N THR A 61 -0.77 -9.17 -3.39
CA THR A 61 -1.55 -9.49 -4.59
C THR A 61 -1.13 -8.60 -5.77
N CYS A 62 -1.26 -9.08 -7.01
CA CYS A 62 -0.99 -8.26 -8.20
C CYS A 62 -1.78 -6.94 -8.16
N ARG A 63 -3.01 -6.99 -7.66
CA ARG A 63 -3.88 -5.83 -7.46
C ARG A 63 -3.23 -4.75 -6.59
N VAL A 64 -2.69 -5.12 -5.43
CA VAL A 64 -1.96 -4.20 -4.54
C VAL A 64 -0.70 -3.67 -5.24
N ALA A 65 0.04 -4.52 -5.96
CA ALA A 65 1.21 -4.06 -6.71
C ALA A 65 0.85 -3.02 -7.79
N ALA A 66 -0.25 -3.23 -8.53
CA ALA A 66 -0.71 -2.29 -9.54
C ALA A 66 -1.13 -0.95 -8.91
N ALA A 67 -1.92 -0.99 -7.82
CA ALA A 67 -2.29 0.19 -7.06
C ALA A 67 -1.05 0.94 -6.54
N TRP A 68 -0.07 0.20 -6.00
CA TRP A 68 1.19 0.75 -5.50
C TRP A 68 1.96 1.50 -6.59
N ALA A 69 2.18 0.89 -7.76
CA ALA A 69 2.94 1.50 -8.85
C ALA A 69 2.37 2.87 -9.28
N LEU A 70 1.04 3.01 -9.25
CA LEU A 70 0.37 4.25 -9.62
C LEU A 70 0.33 5.25 -8.48
N PHE A 71 0.07 4.78 -7.26
CA PHE A 71 0.17 5.60 -6.06
C PHE A 71 1.57 6.21 -5.94
N GLU A 72 2.62 5.42 -6.10
CA GLU A 72 4.01 5.85 -6.04
C GLU A 72 4.26 6.98 -7.05
N ARG A 73 3.93 6.74 -8.32
CA ARG A 73 4.19 7.67 -9.42
C ARG A 73 3.34 8.93 -9.38
N HIS A 74 2.06 8.80 -9.06
CA HIS A 74 1.06 9.85 -9.24
C HIS A 74 0.59 10.52 -7.94
N ALA A 75 1.02 10.02 -6.78
CA ALA A 75 0.67 10.60 -5.49
C ALA A 75 1.89 10.78 -4.58
N LEU A 76 2.63 9.70 -4.29
CA LEU A 76 3.72 9.72 -3.32
C LEU A 76 4.86 10.68 -3.72
N GLN A 77 5.43 10.48 -4.91
CA GLN A 77 6.54 11.33 -5.37
C GLN A 77 6.12 12.79 -5.60
N PRO A 78 4.96 13.08 -6.23
CA PRO A 78 4.46 14.46 -6.29
C PRO A 78 4.24 15.11 -4.92
N ALA A 79 3.73 14.37 -3.93
CA ALA A 79 3.52 14.88 -2.58
C ALA A 79 4.85 15.22 -1.90
N ALA A 80 5.86 14.35 -2.01
CA ALA A 80 7.18 14.59 -1.44
C ALA A 80 7.83 15.83 -2.05
N ARG A 81 7.82 15.95 -3.39
CA ARG A 81 8.40 17.12 -4.07
C ARG A 81 7.71 18.42 -3.67
N ARG A 82 6.37 18.41 -3.60
CA ARG A 82 5.60 19.61 -3.27
C ARG A 82 5.81 20.09 -1.84
N HIS A 83 5.78 19.16 -0.88
CA HIS A 83 5.75 19.51 0.54
C HIS A 83 7.13 19.50 1.19
N LEU A 84 8.05 18.67 0.69
CA LEU A 84 9.36 18.45 1.29
C LEU A 84 10.51 18.89 0.39
N GLY A 85 10.25 19.26 -0.87
CA GLY A 85 11.28 19.71 -1.82
C GLY A 85 12.24 18.60 -2.27
N THR A 86 11.90 17.34 -2.05
CA THR A 86 12.74 16.17 -2.37
C THR A 86 11.87 14.97 -2.74
N GLU A 87 12.49 13.85 -3.12
CA GLU A 87 11.81 12.60 -3.47
C GLU A 87 11.86 11.59 -2.32
N VAL A 88 10.93 10.63 -2.34
CA VAL A 88 11.02 9.46 -1.46
C VAL A 88 12.01 8.49 -2.09
N ALA A 89 12.97 8.01 -1.30
CA ALA A 89 13.94 6.98 -1.71
C ALA A 89 13.59 5.60 -1.15
N ALA A 90 12.88 5.55 -0.02
CA ALA A 90 12.37 4.31 0.55
C ALA A 90 11.08 4.49 1.36
N VAL A 91 10.32 3.42 1.52
CA VAL A 91 9.26 3.29 2.53
C VAL A 91 9.61 2.20 3.53
N ARG A 92 9.17 2.37 4.78
CA ARG A 92 9.19 1.30 5.78
C ARG A 92 7.78 0.79 6.01
N HIS A 93 7.61 -0.52 5.87
CA HIS A 93 6.33 -1.18 6.07
C HIS A 93 6.36 -2.11 7.27
N LEU A 94 5.19 -2.36 7.87
CA LEU A 94 5.03 -3.27 9.02
C LEU A 94 4.63 -4.69 8.60
N GLY A 95 4.18 -4.85 7.37
CA GLY A 95 3.91 -6.17 6.79
C GLY A 95 2.86 -6.12 5.70
N THR A 96 2.68 -7.26 5.05
CA THR A 96 1.67 -7.44 4.00
C THR A 96 0.83 -8.69 4.23
N TYR A 97 1.43 -9.77 4.75
CA TYR A 97 0.73 -11.00 5.08
C TYR A 97 0.66 -11.26 6.60
N SER A 98 -0.55 -11.53 7.10
CA SER A 98 -0.81 -11.97 8.46
C SER A 98 -2.17 -12.68 8.49
N CYS A 99 -2.17 -14.00 8.72
CA CYS A 99 -3.39 -14.81 8.78
C CYS A 99 -4.17 -14.54 10.07
N ARG A 100 -5.02 -13.51 10.04
CA ARG A 100 -5.81 -13.05 11.20
C ARG A 100 -7.14 -12.46 10.78
N ASN A 101 -8.05 -12.35 11.75
CA ASN A 101 -9.27 -11.56 11.57
C ASN A 101 -8.96 -10.06 11.71
N VAL A 102 -9.92 -9.24 11.26
CA VAL A 102 -9.88 -7.79 11.48
C VAL A 102 -9.70 -7.51 12.99
N ASN A 103 -8.81 -6.57 13.33
CA ASN A 103 -8.47 -6.19 14.70
C ASN A 103 -8.02 -7.35 15.62
N ASN A 104 -7.49 -8.45 15.06
CA ASN A 104 -7.11 -9.65 15.82
C ASN A 104 -8.29 -10.30 16.58
N ALA A 105 -9.53 -10.08 16.14
CA ALA A 105 -10.70 -10.69 16.78
C ALA A 105 -10.63 -12.22 16.73
N SER A 106 -11.11 -12.90 17.77
CA SER A 106 -11.14 -14.38 17.83
C SER A 106 -12.07 -15.01 16.79
N SER A 107 -13.04 -14.26 16.27
CA SER A 107 -13.98 -14.69 15.24
C SER A 107 -14.34 -13.54 14.29
N GLY A 108 -15.02 -13.86 13.20
CA GLY A 108 -15.52 -12.88 12.23
C GLY A 108 -14.69 -12.81 10.95
N ARG A 109 -14.70 -11.64 10.31
CA ARG A 109 -14.16 -11.44 8.96
C ARG A 109 -12.62 -11.45 8.96
N ARG A 110 -12.04 -12.12 7.96
CA ARG A 110 -10.60 -12.08 7.68
C ARG A 110 -10.13 -10.69 7.26
N SER A 111 -8.96 -10.31 7.80
CA SER A 111 -8.27 -9.10 7.37
C SER A 111 -7.80 -9.23 5.93
N GLN A 112 -7.62 -8.13 5.21
CA GLN A 112 -6.98 -8.17 3.89
C GLN A 112 -5.50 -8.57 3.96
N HIS A 113 -4.86 -8.46 5.13
CA HIS A 113 -3.56 -9.09 5.36
C HIS A 113 -3.59 -10.61 5.32
N ALA A 114 -4.73 -11.25 5.57
CA ALA A 114 -4.82 -12.71 5.57
C ALA A 114 -4.50 -13.30 4.19
N THR A 115 -4.66 -12.51 3.13
CA THR A 115 -4.45 -12.93 1.74
C THR A 115 -3.42 -12.07 1.02
N ALA A 116 -2.53 -11.37 1.76
CA ALA A 116 -1.55 -10.43 1.22
C ALA A 116 -2.15 -9.31 0.35
N ASN A 117 -3.43 -8.98 0.57
CA ASN A 117 -4.16 -7.97 -0.18
C ASN A 117 -4.16 -6.60 0.54
N ALA A 118 -3.17 -6.39 1.41
CA ALA A 118 -2.94 -5.16 2.15
C ALA A 118 -1.45 -4.92 2.39
N ILE A 119 -1.09 -3.67 2.69
CA ILE A 119 0.24 -3.25 3.13
C ILE A 119 0.10 -2.14 4.18
N ASP A 120 0.89 -2.27 5.26
CA ASP A 120 0.94 -1.27 6.34
C ASP A 120 2.21 -0.43 6.23
N ILE A 121 2.11 0.90 6.04
CA ILE A 121 3.25 1.81 5.83
C ILE A 121 3.47 2.71 7.05
N ALA A 122 4.63 2.65 7.68
CA ALA A 122 4.95 3.40 8.91
C ALA A 122 5.83 4.64 8.69
N ALA A 123 6.67 4.64 7.65
CA ALA A 123 7.61 5.74 7.41
C ALA A 123 8.05 5.88 5.95
N PHE A 124 8.60 7.06 5.64
CA PHE A 124 9.18 7.44 4.35
C PHE A 124 10.60 7.97 4.57
N VAL A 125 11.58 7.37 3.91
CA VAL A 125 12.96 7.86 3.86
C VAL A 125 13.13 8.65 2.57
N LEU A 126 13.54 9.90 2.70
CA LEU A 126 13.73 10.81 1.59
C LEU A 126 15.11 10.65 0.96
N ALA A 127 15.27 11.13 -0.27
CA ALA A 127 16.54 11.10 -1.01
C ALA A 127 17.66 11.91 -0.32
N ASP A 128 17.30 12.89 0.50
CA ASP A 128 18.24 13.69 1.30
C ASP A 128 18.53 13.10 2.69
N GLY A 129 18.03 11.88 2.98
CA GLY A 129 18.28 11.17 4.23
C GLY A 129 17.31 11.50 5.36
N ARG A 130 16.40 12.46 5.20
CA ARG A 130 15.32 12.70 6.18
C ARG A 130 14.41 11.48 6.29
N ASP A 131 13.88 11.28 7.49
CA ASP A 131 13.03 10.14 7.83
C ASP A 131 11.72 10.64 8.41
N VAL A 132 10.63 10.52 7.66
CA VAL A 132 9.29 10.99 8.04
C VAL A 132 8.48 9.81 8.56
N ARG A 133 8.03 9.86 9.82
CA ARG A 133 7.32 8.75 10.48
C ARG A 133 5.92 9.15 10.90
N LEU A 134 4.94 8.29 10.67
CA LEU A 134 3.56 8.58 11.06
C LEU A 134 3.43 8.83 12.57
N ALA A 135 4.01 7.95 13.38
CA ALA A 135 3.96 8.03 14.85
C ALA A 135 4.51 9.34 15.45
N ARG A 136 5.27 10.14 14.69
CA ARG A 136 5.93 11.37 15.17
C ARG A 136 5.50 12.61 14.41
N ASP A 137 5.26 12.48 13.11
CA ASP A 137 5.12 13.62 12.20
C ASP A 137 3.71 13.77 11.65
N TRP A 138 2.75 12.97 12.12
CA TRP A 138 1.35 13.07 11.70
C TRP A 138 0.70 14.40 12.08
N ASP A 139 0.99 14.93 13.26
CA ASP A 139 0.29 16.09 13.81
C ASP A 139 1.05 17.42 13.62
N GLY A 140 0.29 18.51 13.69
CA GLY A 140 0.80 19.88 13.62
C GLY A 140 0.85 20.45 12.20
N ALA A 141 1.49 21.61 12.08
CA ALA A 141 1.54 22.40 10.84
C ALA A 141 2.88 22.25 10.08
N ARG A 142 3.70 21.24 10.44
CA ARG A 142 5.00 21.02 9.80
C ARG A 142 4.81 20.46 8.38
N PRO A 143 5.74 20.71 7.45
CA PRO A 143 5.66 20.19 6.09
C PRO A 143 5.51 18.66 6.02
N GLU A 144 6.08 17.92 6.98
CA GLU A 144 5.95 16.47 7.10
C GLU A 144 4.50 16.03 7.36
N ALA A 145 3.76 16.75 8.21
CA ALA A 145 2.35 16.47 8.47
C ALA A 145 1.51 16.69 7.20
N ALA A 146 1.76 17.79 6.48
CA ALA A 146 1.10 18.09 5.21
C ALA A 146 1.44 17.05 4.12
N PHE A 147 2.68 16.58 4.09
CA PHE A 147 3.12 15.47 3.25
C PHE A 147 2.35 14.18 3.56
N LEU A 148 2.27 13.78 4.84
CA LEU A 148 1.57 12.57 5.25
C LEU A 148 0.07 12.62 4.94
N ARG A 149 -0.59 13.77 5.16
CA ARG A 149 -2.01 13.94 4.76
C ARG A 149 -2.18 13.85 3.24
N ALA A 150 -1.28 14.46 2.47
CA ALA A 150 -1.32 14.36 1.01
C ALA A 150 -1.04 12.94 0.50
N VAL A 151 -0.20 12.17 1.20
CA VAL A 151 0.04 10.75 0.93
C VAL A 151 -1.23 9.94 1.16
N ARG A 152 -1.91 10.11 2.31
CA ARG A 152 -3.21 9.48 2.60
C ARG A 152 -4.22 9.77 1.49
N ASP A 153 -4.48 11.05 1.22
CA ASP A 153 -5.48 11.47 0.24
C ASP A 153 -5.12 11.00 -1.19
N GLY A 154 -3.83 10.95 -1.46
CA GLY A 154 -3.23 10.39 -2.67
C GLY A 154 -3.53 8.90 -2.85
N ALA A 155 -3.34 8.12 -1.79
CA ALA A 155 -3.57 6.68 -1.76
C ALA A 155 -5.05 6.33 -1.96
N CYS A 156 -5.98 7.15 -1.45
CA CYS A 156 -7.42 6.90 -1.57
C CYS A 156 -7.94 6.84 -3.02
N ARG A 157 -7.17 7.31 -4.01
CA ARG A 157 -7.51 7.18 -5.44
C ARG A 157 -7.19 5.82 -6.03
N TRP A 158 -6.32 5.06 -5.38
CA TRP A 158 -5.73 3.83 -5.91
C TRP A 158 -6.05 2.61 -5.05
N PHE A 159 -6.19 2.82 -3.73
CA PHE A 159 -6.57 1.81 -2.76
C PHE A 159 -8.05 1.90 -2.40
N ARG A 160 -8.65 0.77 -2.07
CA ARG A 160 -10.06 0.68 -1.70
C ARG A 160 -10.26 1.18 -0.27
N VAL A 161 -9.38 0.74 0.63
CA VAL A 161 -9.35 1.20 2.01
C VAL A 161 -8.00 1.84 2.28
N VAL A 162 -8.05 3.06 2.82
CA VAL A 162 -6.92 3.79 3.37
C VAL A 162 -7.31 4.22 4.78
N LEU A 163 -6.62 3.66 5.77
CA LEU A 163 -6.77 4.05 7.17
C LEU A 163 -5.47 4.72 7.64
N SER A 164 -5.61 5.78 8.40
CA SER A 164 -4.52 6.58 8.95
C SER A 164 -4.71 6.77 10.46
N PRO A 165 -3.81 7.50 11.15
CA PRO A 165 -4.02 7.80 12.57
C PRO A 165 -5.33 8.55 12.86
N ASP A 166 -5.93 9.23 11.87
CA ASP A 166 -7.27 9.87 12.01
C ASP A 166 -8.41 8.83 12.11
N TYR A 167 -8.18 7.55 11.80
CA TYR A 167 -9.22 6.51 11.84
C TYR A 167 -9.46 5.97 13.25
N ASN A 168 -8.41 5.46 13.92
CA ASN A 168 -8.45 4.99 15.31
C ASN A 168 -7.04 4.74 15.87
N ALA A 169 -6.98 4.44 17.18
CA ALA A 169 -5.72 4.19 17.89
C ALA A 169 -4.89 3.02 17.32
N ALA A 170 -5.51 2.02 16.67
CA ALA A 170 -4.78 0.90 16.08
C ALA A 170 -3.97 1.32 14.83
N HIS A 171 -4.27 2.47 14.24
CA HIS A 171 -3.57 3.01 13.06
C HIS A 171 -2.76 4.26 13.41
N ALA A 172 -2.45 4.47 14.70
CA ALA A 172 -1.76 5.67 15.17
C ALA A 172 -0.34 5.85 14.60
N ASP A 173 0.29 4.76 14.15
CA ASP A 173 1.70 4.72 13.73
C ASP A 173 1.91 4.24 12.29
N HIS A 174 0.84 3.91 11.56
CA HIS A 174 0.94 3.45 10.18
C HIS A 174 -0.30 3.76 9.35
N PHE A 175 -0.12 3.79 8.03
CA PHE A 175 -1.22 3.72 7.09
C PHE A 175 -1.54 2.26 6.79
N HIS A 176 -2.82 1.90 6.78
CA HIS A 176 -3.29 0.64 6.23
C HIS A 176 -3.84 0.87 4.84
N PHE A 177 -3.24 0.25 3.82
CA PHE A 177 -3.72 0.29 2.44
C PHE A 177 -4.19 -1.10 2.00
N ASP A 178 -5.45 -1.24 1.61
CA ASP A 178 -5.98 -2.51 1.12
C ASP A 178 -6.83 -2.40 -0.15
N MET A 179 -7.02 -3.55 -0.81
CA MET A 179 -7.80 -3.69 -2.03
C MET A 179 -9.04 -4.59 -1.85
N GLY A 180 -9.59 -4.60 -0.64
CA GLY A 180 -10.80 -5.32 -0.28
C GLY A 180 -12.06 -4.76 -0.93
N ARG A 181 -13.20 -5.39 -0.63
CA ARG A 181 -14.50 -5.04 -1.24
C ARG A 181 -15.14 -3.78 -0.66
N TRP A 182 -14.64 -3.32 0.48
CA TRP A 182 -15.15 -2.13 1.17
C TRP A 182 -14.42 -0.89 0.69
N SER A 183 -14.97 0.29 0.93
CA SER A 183 -14.27 1.53 0.63
C SER A 183 -14.25 2.45 1.83
N ALA A 184 -13.07 2.95 2.17
CA ALA A 184 -12.85 3.90 3.25
C ALA A 184 -11.61 4.75 2.95
N CYS A 185 -11.70 6.03 3.28
CA CYS A 185 -10.58 6.96 3.24
C CYS A 185 -10.69 7.81 4.51
N ARG A 186 -9.85 7.50 5.50
CA ARG A 186 -9.90 8.09 6.85
C ARG A 186 -8.50 8.42 7.32
#